data_AF-A0A1W1BZS5-F1
#
_entry.id   AF-A0A1W1BZS5-F1
#
_cell.length_a   1.000
_cell.length_b   1.000
_cell.length_c   1.000
_cell.angle_alpha   90.00
_cell.angle_beta   90.00
_cell.angle_gamma   90.00
#
_symmetry.space_group_name_H-M   'P 1'
#
loop_
_entity.id
_entity.type
_entity.pdbx_description
1 polymer ?
#
loop_
_entity_poly.entity_id
_entity_poly.type
_entity_poly.pdbx_seq_one_letter_code
_entity_poly.pdbx_strand_id
1 'polypeptide(L)'
;MTTKEVKETKEVKTVEQRLERLQREAKAHFGELRFVGIKLHDKIGWVAKIQFDEFESLVAEGETAIDAIKNLRKRVRKIIDRYNIV
;
A
#
# COMPACT_ATOMS: atom_id res chain seq x y z
N MET A 1 -1.29 36.48 24.98
CA MET A 1 -1.62 35.06 25.23
C MET A 1 -1.58 34.36 23.89
N THR A 2 -0.57 33.52 23.65
CA THR A 2 -0.30 32.93 22.34
C THR A 2 -0.98 31.57 22.25
N THR A 3 -2.02 31.46 21.43
CA THR A 3 -2.75 30.22 21.16
C THR A 3 -1.81 29.26 20.41
N LYS A 4 -1.38 28.18 21.07
CA LYS A 4 -0.64 27.10 20.40
C LYS A 4 -1.64 26.30 19.57
N GLU A 5 -1.41 26.23 18.26
CA GLU A 5 -2.13 25.33 17.36
C GLU A 5 -1.98 23.88 17.85
N VAL A 6 -3.11 23.25 18.19
CA VAL A 6 -3.18 21.83 18.48
C VAL A 6 -3.05 21.10 17.14
N LYS A 7 -1.82 20.66 16.83
CA LYS A 7 -1.56 19.76 15.71
C LYS A 7 -2.38 18.50 15.93
N GLU A 8 -3.44 18.30 15.15
CA GLU A 8 -4.20 17.04 15.15
C GLU A 8 -3.20 15.88 14.99
N THR A 9 -3.06 15.09 16.05
CA THR A 9 -2.36 13.82 16.01
C THR A 9 -3.11 12.93 15.04
N LYS A 10 -2.62 12.84 13.79
CA LYS A 10 -3.10 11.86 12.82
C LYS A 10 -3.06 10.49 13.49
N GLU A 11 -4.22 9.88 13.69
CA GLU A 11 -4.29 8.53 14.24
C GLU A 11 -3.37 7.61 13.45
N VAL A 12 -2.51 6.90 14.19
CA VAL A 12 -1.60 5.93 13.60
C VAL A 12 -2.44 4.74 13.16
N LYS A 13 -2.65 4.63 11.85
CA LYS A 13 -3.38 3.49 11.28
C LYS A 13 -2.75 2.17 11.71
N THR A 14 -3.53 1.10 11.78
CA THR A 14 -3.02 -0.27 11.97
C THR A 14 -2.53 -0.87 10.65
N VAL A 15 -1.86 -2.03 10.69
CA VAL A 15 -1.46 -2.75 9.47
C VAL A 15 -2.70 -3.18 8.68
N GLU A 16 -3.69 -3.74 9.37
CA GLU A 16 -4.98 -4.15 8.79
C GLU A 16 -5.66 -3.01 8.04
N GLN A 17 -5.86 -1.85 8.68
CA GLN A 17 -6.45 -0.66 8.05
C GLN A 17 -5.68 -0.19 6.80
N ARG A 18 -4.36 -0.41 6.75
CA ARG A 18 -3.55 -0.09 5.55
C ARG A 18 -3.78 -1.10 4.44
N LEU A 19 -3.90 -2.38 4.78
CA LEU A 19 -4.16 -3.46 3.82
C LEU A 19 -5.57 -3.37 3.24
N GLU A 20 -6.58 -3.14 4.07
CA GLU A 20 -7.96 -2.92 3.62
C GLU A 20 -8.05 -1.76 2.64
N ARG A 21 -7.36 -0.65 2.95
CA ARG A 21 -7.33 0.51 2.06
C ARG A 21 -6.63 0.19 0.74
N LEU A 22 -5.51 -0.54 0.77
CA LEU A 22 -4.82 -0.98 -0.43
C LEU A 22 -5.71 -1.89 -1.28
N GLN A 23 -6.34 -2.89 -0.66
CA GLN A 23 -7.21 -3.84 -1.33
C GLN A 23 -8.42 -3.14 -1.96
N ARG A 24 -9.07 -2.24 -1.23
CA ARG A 24 -10.19 -1.44 -1.75
C ARG A 24 -9.79 -0.56 -2.93
N GLU A 25 -8.68 0.18 -2.81
CA GLU A 25 -8.18 1.04 -3.91
C GLU A 25 -7.83 0.18 -5.13
N ALA A 26 -7.11 -0.92 -4.96
CA ALA A 26 -6.73 -1.76 -6.10
C ALA A 26 -7.93 -2.49 -6.72
N LYS A 27 -8.85 -3.04 -5.92
CA LYS A 27 -10.02 -3.78 -6.42
C LYS A 27 -10.97 -2.90 -7.23
N ALA A 28 -11.12 -1.63 -6.84
CA ALA A 28 -11.94 -0.68 -7.57
C ALA A 28 -11.44 -0.39 -9.01
N HIS A 29 -10.15 -0.60 -9.28
CA HIS A 29 -9.54 -0.27 -10.58
C HIS A 29 -9.12 -1.51 -11.39
N PHE A 30 -8.73 -2.60 -10.72
CA PHE A 30 -8.17 -3.79 -11.39
C PHE A 30 -9.06 -5.04 -11.28
N GLY A 31 -10.24 -4.93 -10.65
CA GLY A 31 -11.11 -6.08 -10.42
C GLY A 31 -10.60 -7.00 -9.30
N GLU A 32 -10.86 -8.29 -9.42
CA GLU A 32 -10.47 -9.26 -8.39
C GLU A 32 -8.95 -9.39 -8.28
N LEU A 33 -8.49 -9.45 -7.03
CA LEU A 33 -7.08 -9.53 -6.67
C LEU A 33 -6.91 -10.21 -5.32
N ARG A 34 -5.70 -10.68 -5.08
CA ARG A 34 -5.30 -11.32 -3.82
C ARG A 34 -4.10 -10.62 -3.23
N PHE A 35 -4.24 -10.15 -1.98
CA PHE A 35 -3.06 -9.83 -1.19
C PHE A 35 -2.36 -11.13 -0.81
N VAL A 36 -1.15 -11.33 -1.31
CA VAL A 36 -0.40 -12.58 -1.11
C VAL A 36 0.27 -12.59 0.26
N GLY A 37 0.71 -11.43 0.74
CA GLY A 37 1.27 -11.29 2.07
C GLY A 37 2.38 -10.27 2.15
N ILE A 38 2.90 -10.14 3.37
CA ILE A 38 4.12 -9.42 3.67
C ILE A 38 5.10 -10.37 4.35
N LYS A 39 6.32 -10.46 3.80
CA LYS A 39 7.35 -11.38 4.28
C LYS A 39 8.67 -10.67 4.49
N LEU A 40 9.43 -11.12 5.48
CA LEU A 40 10.81 -10.71 5.67
C LEU A 40 11.72 -11.63 4.86
N HIS A 41 12.47 -11.06 3.93
CA HIS A 41 13.46 -11.75 3.11
C HIS A 41 14.86 -11.44 3.65
N ASP A 42 15.69 -12.47 3.79
CA ASP A 42 17.05 -12.42 4.34
C ASP A 42 17.99 -11.40 3.65
N LYS A 43 17.94 -11.26 2.32
CA LYS A 43 18.78 -10.36 1.52
C LYS A 43 18.15 -9.01 1.19
N ILE A 44 16.82 -8.95 1.12
CA ILE A 44 16.09 -7.82 0.53
C ILE A 44 15.36 -6.99 1.62
N GLY A 45 15.09 -7.58 2.79
CA GLY A 45 14.26 -6.97 3.82
C GLY A 45 12.78 -7.26 3.63
N TRP A 46 11.90 -6.33 4.01
CA TRP A 46 10.47 -6.57 3.96
C TRP A 46 9.91 -6.45 2.55
N VAL A 47 9.16 -7.45 2.11
CA VAL A 47 8.53 -7.50 0.79
C VAL A 47 7.03 -7.70 0.94
N ALA A 48 6.25 -6.77 0.40
CA ALA A 48 4.81 -6.88 0.26
C ALA A 48 4.46 -7.33 -1.17
N LYS A 49 3.49 -8.23 -1.33
CA LYS A 49 3.06 -8.74 -2.64
C LYS A 49 1.54 -8.75 -2.79
N ILE A 50 1.07 -8.31 -3.96
CA ILE A 50 -0.31 -8.45 -4.44
C ILE A 50 -0.28 -9.16 -5.79
N GLN A 51 -1.26 -10.02 -6.01
CA GLN A 51 -1.46 -10.74 -7.27
C GLN A 51 -2.82 -10.34 -7.83
N PHE A 52 -2.87 -10.07 -9.12
CA PHE A 52 -4.10 -9.78 -9.84
C PHE A 52 -4.50 -11.03 -10.62
N ASP A 53 -5.79 -11.18 -10.89
CA ASP A 53 -6.27 -12.34 -11.64
C ASP A 53 -5.92 -12.22 -13.14
N GLU A 54 -6.01 -11.01 -13.70
CA GLU A 54 -5.76 -10.74 -15.12
C GLU A 54 -4.38 -10.14 -15.42
N PHE A 55 -3.58 -9.84 -14.38
CA PHE A 55 -2.29 -9.15 -14.54
C PHE A 55 -1.16 -9.79 -13.72
N GLU A 56 0.08 -9.43 -14.05
CA GLU A 56 1.24 -9.82 -13.26
C GLU A 56 1.18 -9.29 -11.82
N SER A 57 1.85 -9.99 -10.90
CA SER A 57 1.94 -9.57 -9.51
C SER A 57 2.72 -8.26 -9.35
N LEU A 58 2.31 -7.44 -8.37
CA LEU A 58 3.12 -6.31 -7.91
C LEU A 58 3.77 -6.65 -6.57
N VAL A 59 5.04 -6.27 -6.45
CA VAL A 59 5.84 -6.40 -5.23
C VAL A 59 6.34 -5.04 -4.79
N ALA A 60 6.62 -4.84 -3.51
CA ALA A 60 7.36 -3.67 -3.06
C ALA A 60 8.17 -3.97 -1.82
N GLU A 61 9.34 -3.36 -1.75
CA GLU A 61 10.30 -3.50 -0.66
C GLU A 61 10.15 -2.36 0.35
N GLY A 62 10.63 -2.59 1.57
CA GLY A 62 10.72 -1.57 2.60
C GLY A 62 11.63 -1.98 3.76
N GLU A 63 12.13 -0.97 4.47
CA GLU A 63 12.92 -1.15 5.70
C GLU A 63 12.09 -1.77 6.82
N THR A 64 10.78 -1.45 6.86
CA THR A 64 9.80 -2.04 7.76
C THR A 64 8.64 -2.67 6.99
N ALA A 65 7.88 -3.52 7.67
CA ALA A 65 6.66 -4.09 7.11
C ALA A 65 5.68 -2.99 6.65
N ILE A 66 5.55 -1.92 7.43
CA ILE A 66 4.67 -0.79 7.11
C ILE A 66 5.15 -0.08 5.85
N ASP A 67 6.46 0.08 5.68
CA ASP A 67 7.01 0.79 4.52
C ASP A 67 6.85 -0.01 3.24
N ALA A 68 7.03 -1.33 3.29
CA ALA A 68 6.74 -2.19 2.15
C ALA A 68 5.26 -2.07 1.71
N ILE A 69 4.31 -2.04 2.65
CA ILE A 69 2.87 -1.84 2.35
C ILE A 69 2.63 -0.46 1.73
N LYS A 70 3.20 0.60 2.30
CA LYS A 70 3.07 1.98 1.76
C LYS A 70 3.64 2.06 0.34
N ASN A 71 4.78 1.44 0.09
CA ASN A 71 5.44 1.44 -1.20
C ASN A 71 4.63 0.64 -2.22
N LEU A 72 4.06 -0.50 -1.84
CA LEU A 72 3.16 -1.28 -2.70
C LEU A 72 1.94 -0.43 -3.11
N ARG A 73 1.32 0.26 -2.16
CA ARG A 73 0.21 1.16 -2.44
C ARG A 73 0.58 2.33 -3.35
N LYS A 74 1.77 2.90 -3.19
CA LYS A 74 2.27 3.93 -4.12
C LYS A 74 2.43 3.38 -5.54
N ARG A 75 2.92 2.15 -5.70
CA ARG A 75 3.03 1.50 -7.02
C ARG A 75 1.66 1.31 -7.66
N VAL A 76 0.69 0.78 -6.91
CA VAL A 76 -0.71 0.62 -7.35
C VAL A 76 -1.27 1.96 -7.83
N ARG A 77 -1.13 3.03 -7.03
CA ARG A 77 -1.60 4.38 -7.40
C ARG A 77 -0.96 4.90 -8.67
N LYS A 78 0.36 4.77 -8.83
CA LYS A 78 1.05 5.19 -10.07
C LYS A 78 0.49 4.49 -11.31
N ILE A 79 0.04 3.25 -11.18
CA ILE A 79 -0.55 2.49 -12.28
C ILE A 79 -1.95 3.02 -12.57
N ILE A 80 -2.78 3.18 -11.54
CA ILE A 80 -4.12 3.79 -11.65
C ILE A 80 -4.03 5.16 -12.33
N ASP A 81 -3.15 6.03 -11.83
CA ASP A 81 -2.97 7.39 -12.34
C ASP A 81 -2.54 7.37 -13.82
N ARG A 82 -1.73 6.40 -14.25
CA ARG A 82 -1.32 6.27 -15.65
C ARG A 82 -2.47 5.92 -16.58
N TYR A 83 -3.39 5.05 -16.15
CA TYR A 83 -4.50 4.59 -16.98
C TYR A 83 -5.72 5.52 -16.95
N ASN A 84 -5.81 6.42 -15.96
CA ASN A 84 -6.88 7.42 -15.85
C ASN A 84 -6.57 8.76 -16.56
N ILE A 85 -5.41 8.92 -17.21
CA ILE A 85 -5.06 10.14 -18.00
C ILE A 85 -5.59 10.02 -19.46
N VAL A 86 -6.67 9.26 -19.68
CA VAL A 86 -7.35 9.13 -20.98
C VAL A 86 -8.77 9.66 -20.88
#